data_AF-A0A2H4S5T0-F1
#
_entry.id   AF-A0A2H4S5T0-F1
#
_cell.length_a   1.000
_cell.length_b   1.000
_cell.length_c   1.000
_cell.angle_alpha   90.00
_cell.angle_beta   90.00
_cell.angle_gamma   90.00
#
_symmetry.space_group_name_H-M   'P 1'
#
loop_
_entity.id
_entity.type
_entity.pdbx_description
1 polymer ?
#
loop_
_entity_poly.entity_id
_entity_poly.type
_entity_poly.pdbx_seq_one_letter_code
_entity_poly.pdbx_strand_id
1 'polypeptide(L)'
;MAPISFVKCDRNRGIHETASACFFDSYLRGLYRVLEQLTTRFPDVLWEGCASGGGRFVAGMLPYFAQSRASNKTDPVDRTATQLSATIACPTSSELDSRGEDIPAVDIQ
;
A
#
# COMPACT_ATOMS: atom_id res chain seq x y z
N MET A 1 6.22 5.86 25.10
CA MET A 1 6.11 5.23 23.76
C MET A 1 4.64 5.04 23.48
N ALA A 2 4.13 5.51 22.33
CA ALA A 2 2.72 5.32 21.98
C ALA A 2 2.52 3.92 21.38
N PRO A 3 1.45 3.18 21.72
CA PRO A 3 1.14 1.91 21.08
C PRO A 3 0.64 2.16 19.66
N ILE A 4 1.46 1.82 18.66
CA ILE A 4 1.10 1.91 17.24
C ILE A 4 0.60 0.55 16.79
N SER A 5 -0.66 0.49 16.35
CA SER A 5 -1.30 -0.73 15.85
C SER A 5 -1.61 -0.68 14.35
N PHE A 6 -1.45 0.48 13.72
CA PHE A 6 -1.79 0.69 12.31
C PHE A 6 -0.81 1.66 11.64
N VAL A 7 -0.29 1.26 10.48
CA VAL A 7 0.65 2.05 9.69
C VAL A 7 0.20 2.09 8.24
N LYS A 8 0.10 3.30 7.69
CA LYS A 8 -0.11 3.54 6.27
C LYS A 8 1.23 3.84 5.61
N CYS A 9 1.64 3.01 4.67
CA CYS A 9 2.88 3.16 3.92
C CYS A 9 2.59 3.74 2.53
N ASP A 10 2.64 5.07 2.43
CA ASP A 10 2.40 5.80 1.19
C ASP A 10 3.67 5.89 0.32
N ARG A 11 3.48 6.22 -0.95
CA ARG A 11 4.54 6.64 -1.86
C ARG A 11 3.93 7.52 -2.94
N ASN A 12 4.20 8.81 -2.82
CA ASN A 12 3.47 9.81 -3.58
C ASN A 12 4.17 10.21 -4.89
N ARG A 13 5.26 9.52 -5.28
CA ARG A 13 6.01 9.82 -6.50
C ARG A 13 6.64 8.60 -7.17
N GLY A 14 6.63 8.63 -8.50
CA GLY A 14 7.41 7.74 -9.36
C GLY A 14 8.91 8.07 -9.34
N ILE A 15 9.72 7.16 -9.87
CA ILE A 15 11.14 7.38 -10.09
C ILE A 15 11.31 8.04 -11.46
N HIS A 16 12.11 9.10 -11.54
CA HIS A 16 12.41 9.82 -12.78
C HIS A 16 13.83 9.51 -13.25
N GLU A 17 14.83 10.19 -12.70
CA GLU A 17 16.24 9.94 -13.03
C GLU A 17 16.75 8.69 -12.32
N THR A 18 17.50 7.85 -13.05
CA THR A 18 18.11 6.64 -12.51
C THR A 18 19.60 6.62 -12.82
N ALA A 19 20.39 6.09 -11.89
CA ALA A 19 21.84 6.00 -12.06
C ALA A 19 22.26 4.90 -13.06
N SER A 20 21.39 3.90 -13.30
CA SER A 20 21.68 2.78 -14.18
C SER A 20 20.40 2.09 -14.68
N ALA A 21 20.52 1.32 -15.76
CA ALA A 21 19.42 0.52 -16.31
C ALA A 21 18.91 -0.58 -15.35
N CYS A 22 19.75 -1.08 -14.44
CA CYS A 22 19.38 -2.11 -13.46
C CYS A 22 18.82 -1.56 -12.14
N PHE A 23 18.67 -0.24 -12.01
CA PHE A 23 18.22 0.42 -10.78
C PHE A 23 16.88 -0.14 -10.28
N PHE A 24 15.91 -0.35 -11.17
CA PHE A 24 14.56 -0.79 -10.78
C PHE A 24 14.54 -2.18 -10.13
N ASP A 25 15.30 -3.15 -10.65
CA ASP A 25 15.39 -4.49 -10.04
C ASP A 25 16.00 -4.41 -8.64
N SER A 26 17.11 -3.69 -8.51
CA SER A 26 17.79 -3.49 -7.22
C SER A 26 16.89 -2.75 -6.22
N TYR A 27 16.16 -1.74 -6.70
CA TYR A 27 15.20 -0.98 -5.90
C TYR A 27 14.06 -1.88 -5.39
N LEU A 28 13.45 -2.69 -6.26
CA LEU A 28 12.35 -3.58 -5.88
C LEU A 28 12.80 -4.65 -4.88
N ARG A 29 13.97 -5.26 -5.08
CA ARG A 29 14.55 -6.21 -4.12
C ARG A 29 14.80 -5.57 -2.76
N GLY A 30 15.35 -4.35 -2.76
CA GLY A 30 15.55 -3.58 -1.53
C GLY A 30 14.23 -3.27 -0.83
N LEU A 31 13.21 -2.84 -1.59
CA LEU A 31 11.87 -2.57 -1.06
C LEU A 31 11.28 -3.83 -0.42
N TYR A 32 11.28 -4.97 -1.11
CA TYR A 32 10.74 -6.22 -0.57
C TYR A 32 11.48 -6.66 0.69
N ARG A 33 12.81 -6.55 0.72
CA ARG A 33 13.61 -6.84 1.91
C ARG A 33 13.20 -5.97 3.10
N VAL A 34 12.98 -4.68 2.89
CA VAL A 34 12.55 -3.76 3.97
C VAL A 34 11.15 -4.10 4.44
N LEU A 35 10.21 -4.33 3.51
CA LEU A 35 8.83 -4.70 3.85
C LEU A 35 8.80 -6.01 4.65
N GLU A 36 9.52 -7.04 4.20
CA GLU A 36 9.63 -8.32 4.90
C GLU A 36 10.18 -8.15 6.32
N GLN A 37 11.23 -7.34 6.49
CA GLN A 37 11.80 -7.07 7.81
C GLN A 37 10.82 -6.34 8.73
N LEU A 38 10.07 -5.37 8.22
CA LEU A 38 9.10 -4.60 9.00
C LEU A 38 7.90 -5.44 9.41
N THR A 39 7.27 -6.14 8.45
CA THR A 39 6.08 -6.94 8.73
C THR A 39 6.40 -8.16 9.61
N THR A 40 7.59 -8.75 9.47
CA THR A 40 8.03 -9.84 10.35
C THR A 40 8.35 -9.33 11.76
N ARG A 41 8.94 -8.14 11.89
CA ARG A 41 9.30 -7.56 13.20
C ARG A 41 8.09 -7.06 13.97
N PHE A 42 7.05 -6.60 13.27
CA PHE A 42 5.83 -6.05 13.86
C PHE A 42 4.60 -6.75 13.27
N PRO A 43 4.38 -8.03 13.63
CA PRO A 43 3.29 -8.83 13.07
C PRO A 43 1.90 -8.37 13.55
N ASP A 44 1.84 -7.71 14.72
CA ASP A 44 0.59 -7.21 15.30
C ASP A 44 0.18 -5.84 14.73
N VAL A 45 1.03 -5.21 13.92
CA VAL A 45 0.71 -3.96 13.23
C VAL A 45 -0.03 -4.27 11.94
N LEU A 46 -1.18 -3.65 11.74
CA LEU A 46 -1.86 -3.67 10.46
C LEU A 46 -1.16 -2.71 9.49
N TRP A 47 -0.65 -3.26 8.39
CA TRP A 47 0.06 -2.50 7.36
C TRP A 47 -0.86 -2.23 6.16
N GLU A 48 -1.11 -0.95 5.89
CA GLU A 48 -1.81 -0.48 4.69
C GLU A 48 -0.80 -0.02 3.61
N GLY A 49 -0.96 -0.55 2.40
CA GLY A 49 -0.24 -0.07 1.23
C GLY A 49 -0.92 1.13 0.58
N CYS A 50 -0.15 2.18 0.27
CA CYS A 50 -0.62 3.32 -0.50
C CYS A 50 0.46 3.80 -1.47
N ALA A 51 0.03 4.35 -2.61
CA ALA A 51 0.88 5.09 -3.53
C ALA A 51 0.04 6.11 -4.27
N SER A 52 -0.27 7.22 -3.60
CA SER A 52 -1.30 8.17 -4.05
C SER A 52 -2.63 7.45 -4.37
N GLY A 53 -3.02 6.49 -3.52
CA GLY A 53 -4.04 5.50 -3.82
C GLY A 53 -3.41 4.24 -4.44
N GLY A 54 -4.01 3.75 -5.53
CA GLY A 54 -3.71 2.42 -6.08
C GLY A 54 -2.42 2.28 -6.90
N GLY A 55 -1.49 3.25 -6.86
CA GLY A 55 -0.29 3.25 -7.72
C GLY A 55 0.66 2.05 -7.52
N ARG A 56 0.48 1.29 -6.44
CA ARG A 56 1.20 0.03 -6.15
C ARG A 56 0.25 -1.10 -5.73
N PHE A 57 -1.04 -1.02 -6.09
CA PHE A 57 -2.01 -2.07 -5.77
C PHE A 57 -1.86 -3.25 -6.74
N VAL A 58 -0.96 -4.16 -6.39
CA VAL A 58 -0.59 -5.33 -7.20
C VAL A 58 -0.38 -6.56 -6.32
N ALA A 59 -0.55 -7.75 -6.89
CA ALA A 59 -0.44 -9.02 -6.17
C ALA A 59 0.89 -9.19 -5.41
N GLY A 60 2.00 -8.66 -5.95
CA GLY A 60 3.32 -8.74 -5.29
C GLY A 60 3.43 -7.94 -3.99
N MET A 61 2.48 -7.05 -3.69
CA MET A 61 2.45 -6.27 -2.45
C MET A 61 1.52 -6.86 -1.39
N LEU A 62 0.55 -7.70 -1.78
CA LEU A 62 -0.43 -8.31 -0.88
C LEU A 62 0.15 -9.18 0.25
N PRO A 63 1.32 -9.85 0.11
CA PRO A 63 1.93 -10.56 1.23
C PRO A 63 2.41 -9.64 2.37
N TYR A 64 2.62 -8.36 2.08
CA TYR A 64 3.14 -7.38 3.04
C TYR A 64 2.05 -6.43 3.54
N PHE A 65 1.06 -6.14 2.70
CA PHE A 65 -0.05 -5.28 3.04
C PHE A 65 -1.34 -6.07 3.02
N ALA A 66 -1.93 -6.28 4.20
CA ALA A 66 -3.23 -6.94 4.31
C ALA A 66 -4.33 -6.15 3.59
N GLN A 67 -4.17 -4.82 3.53
CA GLN A 67 -5.09 -3.90 2.85
C GLN A 67 -4.31 -2.83 2.10
N SER A 68 -4.90 -2.28 1.04
CA SER A 68 -4.33 -1.17 0.29
C SER A 68 -5.39 -0.19 -0.16
N ARG A 69 -5.01 1.08 -0.23
CA ARG A 69 -5.88 2.14 -0.73
C ARG A 69 -5.95 2.07 -2.25
N ALA A 70 -7.08 1.60 -2.80
CA ALA A 70 -7.23 1.43 -4.24
C ALA A 70 -7.26 2.77 -5.02
N SER A 71 -7.72 3.85 -4.39
CA SER A 71 -7.74 5.19 -4.99
C SER A 71 -7.79 6.29 -3.94
N ASN A 72 -7.25 7.46 -4.28
CA ASN A 72 -7.46 8.69 -3.52
C ASN A 72 -8.82 9.34 -3.80
N LYS A 73 -9.51 8.92 -4.87
CA LYS A 73 -10.86 9.39 -5.15
C LYS A 73 -11.84 8.75 -4.17
N THR A 74 -12.46 9.58 -3.35
CA THR A 74 -13.44 9.16 -2.35
C THR A 74 -14.88 9.38 -2.80
N ASP A 75 -15.09 9.98 -3.98
CA ASP A 75 -16.43 10.14 -4.56
C ASP A 75 -17.10 8.77 -4.79
N PRO A 76 -18.34 8.55 -4.32
CA PRO A 76 -19.01 7.26 -4.41
C PRO A 76 -19.21 6.74 -5.84
N VAL A 77 -19.41 7.65 -6.81
CA VAL A 77 -19.66 7.27 -8.21
C VAL A 77 -18.37 6.76 -8.84
N ASP A 78 -17.27 7.49 -8.67
CA ASP A 78 -15.95 7.09 -9.15
C ASP A 78 -15.43 5.83 -8.44
N ARG A 79 -15.79 5.65 -7.16
CA ARG A 79 -15.33 4.53 -6.33
C ARG A 79 -15.90 3.19 -6.79
N THR A 80 -17.13 3.16 -7.27
CA THR A 80 -17.77 1.92 -7.77
C THR A 80 -16.98 1.30 -8.93
N ALA A 81 -16.55 2.13 -9.89
CA ALA A 81 -15.74 1.67 -11.03
C ALA A 81 -14.34 1.20 -10.57
N THR A 82 -13.73 1.90 -9.61
CA THR A 82 -12.43 1.53 -9.03
C THR A 82 -12.50 0.18 -8.31
N GLN A 83 -13.48 0.00 -7.43
CA GLN A 83 -13.70 -1.22 -6.65
C GLN A 83 -13.97 -2.43 -7.54
N LEU A 84 -14.80 -2.24 -8.58
CA LEU A 84 -15.05 -3.29 -9.57
C LEU A 84 -13.76 -3.69 -10.28
N SER A 85 -12.96 -2.71 -10.71
CA SER A 85 -11.69 -2.97 -11.41
C SER A 85 -10.66 -3.66 -10.50
N ALA A 86 -10.55 -3.23 -9.24
CA ALA A 86 -9.69 -3.82 -8.23
C ALA A 86 -10.04 -5.29 -7.95
N THR A 87 -11.34 -5.58 -7.81
CA THR A 87 -11.84 -6.92 -7.46
C THR A 87 -11.62 -7.96 -8.57
N ILE A 88 -11.31 -7.55 -9.81
CA ILE A 88 -10.99 -8.48 -10.91
C ILE A 88 -9.70 -9.27 -10.63
N ALA A 89 -8.68 -8.62 -10.05
CA ALA A 89 -7.35 -9.19 -9.87
C ALA A 89 -6.96 -9.42 -8.41
N CYS A 90 -7.56 -8.68 -7.48
CA CYS A 90 -7.27 -8.76 -6.06
C CYS A 90 -8.55 -9.07 -5.28
N PRO A 91 -8.47 -9.80 -4.15
CA PRO A 91 -9.65 -10.09 -3.35
C PRO A 91 -10.21 -8.81 -2.73
N THR A 92 -11.53 -8.71 -2.59
CA THR A 92 -12.18 -7.52 -2.00
C THR A 92 -11.66 -7.18 -0.60
N SER A 93 -11.22 -8.18 0.17
CA SER A 93 -10.63 -7.96 1.51
C SER A 93 -9.30 -7.21 1.49
N SER A 94 -8.59 -7.20 0.35
CA SER A 94 -7.32 -6.50 0.18
C SER A 94 -7.48 -5.03 -0.18
N GLU A 95 -8.70 -4.60 -0.48
CA GLU A 95 -9.02 -3.20 -0.69
C GLU A 95 -9.52 -2.57 0.61
N LEU A 96 -8.94 -1.42 0.96
CA LEU A 96 -9.45 -0.62 2.06
C LEU A 96 -10.65 0.22 1.61
N ASP A 97 -11.80 -0.02 2.22
CA ASP A 97 -12.97 0.87 2.14
C ASP A 97 -12.73 2.18 2.92
N SER A 98 -13.55 3.21 2.73
CA SER A 98 -13.44 4.51 3.43
C SER A 98 -13.37 4.42 4.97
N ARG A 99 -13.71 3.26 5.54
CA ARG A 99 -13.64 2.92 6.98
C ARG A 99 -12.24 2.96 7.60
N GLY A 100 -11.17 2.88 6.80
CA GLY A 100 -9.80 2.94 7.33
C GLY A 100 -9.32 4.35 7.74
N GLU A 101 -10.07 5.40 7.39
CA GLU A 101 -9.74 6.78 7.82
C GLU A 101 -9.98 7.02 9.33
N ASP A 102 -10.83 6.20 9.96
CA ASP A 102 -11.18 6.35 11.37
C ASP A 102 -10.17 5.66 12.34
N ILE A 103 -9.23 4.88 11.80
CA ILE A 103 -8.18 4.23 12.60
C ILE A 103 -7.00 5.21 12.73
N PRO A 104 -6.56 5.55 13.95
CA PRO A 104 -5.40 6.43 14.12
C PRO A 104 -4.15 5.77 13.53
N ALA A 105 -3.77 6.24 12.33
CA ALA A 105 -2.67 5.71 11.54
C ALA A 105 -1.42 6.55 11.74
N VAL A 106 -0.27 5.87 11.77
CA VAL A 106 1.00 6.53 11.46
C VAL A 106 1.20 6.46 9.95
N ASP A 107 1.28 7.62 9.30
CA ASP A 107 1.59 7.72 7.87
C ASP A 107 3.11 7.83 7.66
N ILE A 108 3.67 6.95 6.85
CA ILE A 108 5.08 6.95 6.46
C ILE A 108 5.17 7.08 4.93
N GLN A 109 5.95 8.08 4.48
CA GLN A 109 6.14 8.43 3.06
C GLN A 109 7.50 7.98 2.52
#